data_AF-A0A9C8WG88-F1
#
_entry.id   AF-A0A9C8WG88-F1
#
_cell.length_a   1.000
_cell.length_b   1.000
_cell.length_c   1.000
_cell.angle_alpha   90.00
_cell.angle_beta   90.00
_cell.angle_gamma   90.00
#
_symmetry.space_group_name_H-M   'P 1'
#
loop_
_entity.id
_entity.type
_entity.pdbx_description
1 polymer ?
#
loop_
_entity_poly.entity_id
_entity_poly.type
_entity_poly.pdbx_seq_one_letter_code
_entity_poly.pdbx_strand_id
1 'polypeptide(L)'
;MLERITTTIEAFSEWSGRTTAWLVLVIVLLICYDVMMRYLFYSGSVALQELEWHLFALLFLLSAAYTFKHDEHVRVDLFYRSRWMNDYRRAWIDL
;
A
#
# COMPACT_ATOMS: atom_id res chain seq x y z
N MET A 1 -13.09 25.35 -14.58
CA MET A 1 -11.74 24.84 -14.96
C MET A 1 -11.15 23.97 -13.86
N LEU A 2 -11.11 24.45 -12.61
CA LEU A 2 -10.64 23.69 -11.45
C LEU A 2 -11.41 22.37 -11.24
N GLU A 3 -12.74 22.39 -11.35
CA GLU A 3 -13.57 21.17 -11.21
C GLU A 3 -13.25 20.08 -12.25
N ARG A 4 -12.91 20.44 -13.49
CA ARG A 4 -12.51 19.45 -14.50
C ARG A 4 -11.16 18.79 -14.18
N ILE A 5 -10.25 19.55 -13.58
CA ILE A 5 -8.92 19.06 -13.21
C ILE A 5 -9.06 18.08 -12.04
N THR A 6 -9.84 18.43 -11.02
CA THR A 6 -10.06 17.55 -9.86
C THR A 6 -10.74 16.25 -10.28
N THR A 7 -11.81 16.31 -11.09
CA THR A 7 -12.47 15.07 -11.57
C THR A 7 -11.55 14.18 -12.40
N THR A 8 -10.62 14.77 -13.15
CA THR A 8 -9.64 14.00 -13.94
C THR A 8 -8.64 13.29 -13.03
N ILE A 9 -8.14 13.99 -12.01
CA ILE A 9 -7.21 13.42 -11.02
C ILE A 9 -7.89 12.33 -10.19
N GLU A 10 -9.14 12.54 -9.80
CA GLU A 10 -9.94 11.55 -9.06
C GLU A 10 -10.19 10.28 -9.88
N ALA A 11 -10.48 10.43 -11.18
CA ALA A 11 -10.66 9.31 -12.09
C ALA A 11 -9.35 8.55 -12.34
N PHE A 12 -8.23 9.27 -12.48
CA PHE A 12 -6.90 8.66 -12.60
C PHE A 12 -6.52 7.87 -11.34
N SER A 13 -6.78 8.44 -10.16
CA SER A 13 -6.53 7.78 -8.87
C SER A 13 -7.41 6.54 -8.70
N GLU A 14 -8.67 6.58 -9.17
CA GLU A 14 -9.57 5.42 -9.16
C GLU A 14 -9.06 4.29 -10.06
N TRP A 15 -8.59 4.67 -11.26
CA TRP A 15 -8.03 3.73 -12.21
C TRP A 15 -6.72 3.11 -11.70
N SER A 16 -5.85 3.90 -11.06
CA SER A 16 -4.60 3.39 -10.47
C SER A 16 -4.89 2.40 -9.34
N GLY A 17 -5.87 2.67 -8.47
CA GLY A 17 -6.27 1.73 -7.41
C GLY A 17 -6.79 0.40 -7.95
N ARG A 18 -7.74 0.46 -8.91
CA ARG A 18 -8.34 -0.74 -9.50
C ARG A 18 -7.34 -1.60 -10.27
N THR A 19 -6.38 -0.98 -10.96
CA THR A 19 -5.30 -1.71 -11.65
C THR A 19 -4.33 -2.33 -10.65
N THR A 20 -4.01 -1.63 -9.57
CA THR A 20 -3.09 -2.12 -8.53
C THR A 20 -3.68 -3.30 -7.74
N ALA A 21 -5.00 -3.42 -7.63
CA ALA A 21 -5.65 -4.58 -7.03
C ALA A 21 -5.25 -5.92 -7.71
N TRP A 22 -4.99 -5.91 -9.03
CA TRP A 22 -4.49 -7.09 -9.73
C TRP A 22 -3.03 -7.41 -9.42
N LEU A 23 -2.21 -6.38 -9.20
CA LEU A 23 -0.81 -6.55 -8.76
C LEU A 23 -0.72 -7.21 -7.38
N VAL A 24 -1.69 -6.94 -6.49
CA VAL A 24 -1.80 -7.65 -5.19
C VAL A 24 -1.98 -9.15 -5.40
N LEU A 25 -2.83 -9.56 -6.33
CA LEU A 25 -3.03 -10.99 -6.60
C LEU A 25 -1.74 -11.62 -7.15
N VAL A 26 -1.04 -10.92 -8.06
CA VAL A 26 0.23 -11.38 -8.62
C VAL A 26 1.28 -11.56 -7.52
N ILE A 27 1.46 -10.59 -6.61
CA ILE A 27 2.49 -10.69 -5.57
C ILE A 27 2.18 -11.81 -4.57
N VAL A 28 0.90 -12.03 -4.23
CA VAL A 28 0.49 -13.14 -3.36
C VAL A 28 0.85 -14.49 -3.98
N LEU A 29 0.56 -14.68 -5.27
CA LEU A 29 0.93 -15.92 -5.97
C LEU A 29 2.44 -16.12 -6.02
N LEU A 30 3.20 -15.04 -6.22
CA LEU A 30 4.66 -15.09 -6.27
C LEU A 30 5.25 -15.49 -4.92
N ILE A 31 4.78 -14.88 -3.83
CA ILE A 31 5.18 -15.23 -2.46
C ILE A 31 4.80 -16.69 -2.14
N CYS A 32 3.57 -17.11 -2.48
CA CYS A 32 3.16 -18.50 -2.30
C CYS A 32 4.08 -19.47 -3.06
N TYR A 33 4.46 -19.13 -4.30
CA TYR A 33 5.38 -19.92 -5.09
C TYR A 33 6.77 -19.98 -4.47
N ASP A 34 7.35 -18.84 -4.03
CA ASP A 34 8.66 -18.81 -3.38
C ASP A 34 8.67 -19.65 -2.10
N VAL A 35 7.63 -19.51 -1.27
CA VAL A 35 7.43 -20.32 -0.06
C VAL A 35 7.34 -21.81 -0.40
N MET A 36 6.56 -22.19 -1.41
CA MET A 36 6.47 -23.60 -1.84
C MET A 36 7.82 -24.15 -2.30
N MET A 37 8.56 -23.42 -3.14
CA MET A 37 9.89 -23.83 -3.61
C MET A 37 10.87 -23.99 -2.45
N ARG A 38 10.82 -23.06 -1.50
CA ARG A 38 11.72 -23.04 -0.35
C ARG A 38 11.48 -24.20 0.62
N TYR A 39 10.22 -24.54 0.89
CA TYR A 39 9.89 -25.56 1.90
C TYR A 39 9.66 -26.96 1.33
N LEU A 40 9.11 -27.08 0.12
CA LEU A 40 8.85 -28.40 -0.49
C LEU A 40 10.05 -28.91 -1.28
N PHE A 41 10.77 -27.99 -1.94
CA PHE A 41 11.85 -28.32 -2.86
C PHE A 41 13.24 -27.88 -2.35
N TYR A 42 13.31 -27.29 -1.15
CA TYR A 42 14.55 -26.76 -0.55
C TYR A 42 15.33 -25.82 -1.48
N SER A 43 14.61 -25.12 -2.36
CA SER A 43 15.18 -24.25 -3.39
C SER A 43 14.66 -22.83 -3.20
N GLY A 44 15.56 -21.89 -2.95
CA GLY A 44 15.24 -20.46 -2.85
C GLY A 44 15.92 -19.67 -3.97
N SER A 45 15.26 -18.62 -4.46
CA SER A 45 15.82 -17.74 -5.48
C SER A 45 15.91 -16.31 -4.97
N VAL A 46 17.13 -15.79 -4.86
CA VAL A 46 17.36 -14.38 -4.49
C VAL A 46 16.70 -13.45 -5.51
N ALA A 47 16.72 -13.80 -6.80
CA ALA A 47 16.09 -13.00 -7.84
C ALA A 47 14.56 -12.91 -7.69
N LEU A 48 13.89 -14.00 -7.24
CA LEU A 48 12.45 -13.95 -6.95
C LEU A 48 12.18 -13.05 -5.75
N GLN A 49 13.02 -13.14 -4.72
CA GLN A 49 12.86 -12.33 -3.52
C GLN A 49 13.10 -10.82 -3.79
N GLU A 50 14.08 -10.48 -4.63
CA GLU A 50 14.27 -9.11 -5.12
C GLU A 50 13.06 -8.65 -5.95
N LEU A 51 12.52 -9.50 -6.82
CA LEU A 51 11.32 -9.18 -7.61
C LEU A 51 10.11 -8.91 -6.72
N GLU A 52 9.91 -9.67 -5.64
CA GLU A 52 8.86 -9.41 -4.64
C GLU A 52 9.01 -8.01 -4.05
N TRP A 53 10.22 -7.62 -3.65
CA TRP A 53 10.48 -6.29 -3.08
C TRP A 53 10.13 -5.17 -4.06
N HIS A 54 10.51 -5.32 -5.33
CA HIS A 54 10.23 -4.32 -6.37
C HIS A 54 8.73 -4.24 -6.69
N LEU A 55 8.06 -5.39 -6.81
CA LEU A 55 6.61 -5.43 -7.02
C LEU A 55 5.85 -4.81 -5.83
N PHE A 56 6.32 -5.06 -4.61
CA PHE A 56 5.74 -4.47 -3.41
C PHE A 56 5.89 -2.95 -3.39
N ALA A 57 7.08 -2.43 -3.72
CA ALA A 57 7.31 -0.98 -3.82
C ALA A 57 6.41 -0.34 -4.89
N LEU A 58 6.26 -0.98 -6.05
CA LEU A 58 5.38 -0.52 -7.13
C LEU A 58 3.91 -0.52 -6.70
N LEU A 59 3.47 -1.57 -6.01
CA LEU A 59 2.12 -1.66 -5.44
C LEU A 59 1.86 -0.53 -4.46
N PHE A 60 2.80 -0.24 -3.56
CA PHE A 60 2.68 0.86 -2.61
C PHE A 60 2.57 2.22 -3.30
N LEU A 61 3.44 2.50 -4.27
CA LEU A 61 3.46 3.78 -4.98
C LEU A 61 2.19 4.02 -5.80
N LEU A 62 1.70 2.99 -6.51
CA LEU A 62 0.48 3.11 -7.33
C LEU A 62 -0.79 3.19 -6.49
N SER A 63 -0.80 2.55 -5.32
CA SER A 63 -1.93 2.59 -4.38
C SER A 63 -2.00 3.88 -3.58
N ALA A 64 -0.87 4.57 -3.36
CA ALA A 64 -0.81 5.73 -2.47
C ALA A 64 -1.86 6.80 -2.78
N ALA A 65 -2.04 7.17 -4.05
CA ALA A 65 -3.03 8.17 -4.45
C ALA A 65 -4.47 7.69 -4.25
N TYR A 66 -4.74 6.41 -4.53
CA TYR A 66 -6.05 5.79 -4.33
C TYR A 66 -6.42 5.76 -2.84
N THR A 67 -5.49 5.30 -2.02
CA THR A 67 -5.66 5.19 -0.58
C THR A 67 -5.79 6.56 0.09
N PHE A 68 -5.04 7.57 -0.38
CA PHE A 68 -5.16 8.95 0.08
C PHE A 68 -6.54 9.55 -0.24
N LYS A 69 -7.07 9.29 -1.44
CA LYS A 69 -8.41 9.74 -1.84
C LYS A 69 -9.52 9.17 -0.94
N HIS A 70 -9.35 7.95 -0.44
CA HIS A 70 -10.34 7.26 0.41
C HIS A 70 -10.09 7.46 1.92
N ASP A 71 -9.05 8.20 2.31
CA ASP A 71 -8.57 8.32 3.70
C ASP A 71 -8.28 6.96 4.37
N GLU A 72 -8.02 5.91 3.58
CA GLU A 72 -7.74 4.54 4.06
C GLU A 72 -6.25 4.28 4.23
N HIS A 73 -5.43 5.33 4.29
CA HIS A 73 -4.00 5.20 4.46
C HIS A 73 -3.72 4.57 5.83
N VAL A 74 -2.85 3.56 5.84
CA VAL A 74 -2.46 2.90 7.08
C VAL A 74 -1.65 3.91 7.90
N ARG A 75 -2.34 4.68 8.74
CA ARG A 75 -1.72 5.54 9.74
C ARG A 75 -1.05 4.63 10.75
N VAL A 76 0.28 4.63 10.76
CA VAL A 76 1.06 4.01 11.84
C VAL A 76 0.96 4.93 13.06
N ASP A 77 -0.24 5.01 13.62
CA ASP A 77 -0.61 5.81 14.79
C ASP A 77 -0.13 5.13 16.08
N LEU A 78 1.14 4.69 16.11
CA LEU A 78 1.78 4.15 17.31
C LEU A 78 1.81 5.22 18.41
N PHE A 79 1.94 6.49 18.02
CA PHE A 79 1.91 7.64 18.92
C PHE A 79 0.50 8.07 19.30
N TYR A 80 -0.49 7.94 18.40
CA TYR A 80 -1.87 8.37 18.63
C TYR A 80 -2.63 7.53 19.65
N ARG A 81 -2.28 6.24 19.76
CA ARG A 81 -2.84 5.32 20.77
C ARG A 81 -1.96 5.15 22.02
N SER A 82 -0.82 5.83 22.09
CA SER A 82 0.02 5.78 23.27
C SER A 82 -0.74 6.33 24.48
N ARG A 83 -0.76 5.56 25.58
CA ARG A 83 -1.42 5.88 26.86
C ARG A 83 -0.90 7.20 27.50
N TRP A 84 0.11 7.80 26.89
CA TRP A 84 0.78 9.04 27.27
C TRP A 84 0.19 10.29 26.60
N MET A 85 -0.79 10.15 25.69
CA MET A 85 -1.32 11.26 24.90
C MET A 85 -2.69 11.74 25.40
N ASN A 86 -2.68 12.85 26.15
CA ASN A 86 -3.85 13.55 26.69
C ASN A 86 -4.66 14.23 25.55
N ASP A 87 -5.98 14.34 25.70
CA ASP A 87 -6.92 14.83 24.68
C ASP A 87 -6.55 16.20 24.12
N TYR A 88 -5.98 17.07 24.95
CA TYR A 88 -5.47 18.38 24.54
C TYR A 88 -4.33 18.30 23.52
N ARG A 89 -3.50 17.25 23.52
CA ARG A 89 -2.39 17.08 22.56
C ARG A 89 -2.85 16.48 21.23
N ARG A 90 -3.96 15.75 21.21
CA ARG A 90 -4.58 15.22 19.97
C ARG A 90 -5.13 16.35 19.11
N ALA A 91 -5.80 17.31 19.75
CA ALA A 91 -6.38 18.48 19.06
C ALA A 91 -5.35 19.39 18.35
N TRP A 92 -4.08 19.35 18.74
CA TRP A 92 -2.99 20.07 18.06
C TRP A 92 -2.40 19.32 16.86
N ILE A 93 -2.58 17.99 16.81
CA ILE A 93 -2.08 17.15 15.71
C ILE A 93 -3.15 17.03 14.61
N ASP A 94 -4.43 17.13 14.99
CA ASP A 94 -5.57 17.07 14.07
C ASP A 94 -5.90 18.42 13.38
N LEU A 95 -5.22 19.51 13.74
CA LEU A 95 -5.39 20.84 13.13
C LEU A 95 -4.40 21.05 11.98
#